data_AF-A0A7Y3F5C6-F1
#
_entry.id   AF-A0A7Y3F5C6-F1
#
_cell.length_a   1.000
_cell.length_b   1.000
_cell.length_c   1.000
_cell.angle_alpha   90.00
_cell.angle_beta   90.00
_cell.angle_gamma   90.00
#
_symmetry.space_group_name_H-M   'P 1'
#
loop_
_entity.id
_entity.type
_entity.pdbx_description
1 polymer ?
#
loop_
_entity_poly.entity_id
_entity_poly.type
_entity_poly.pdbx_seq_one_letter_code
_entity_poly.pdbx_strand_id
1 'polypeptide(L)'
;MKKRKFLASAFIVIALVLGALFYSEIVFPVRLGDYFKSEYYNQFGPLAISIELLIAGIYLFIGHPKTNFTMALFAFTTILDPLFNLIGLITSMVPIYSMIILLCCALIAIWLAFTNAFNLGRISFIGAFGSFILGSVVELFFNYL
;
A
#
# COMPACT_ATOMS: atom_id res chain seq x y z
N MET A 1 -20.03 9.86 -9.76
CA MET A 1 -20.32 8.91 -8.64
C MET A 1 -20.21 7.44 -9.02
N LYS A 2 -20.93 6.93 -10.05
CA LYS A 2 -20.87 5.50 -10.44
C LYS A 2 -19.44 5.00 -10.75
N LYS A 3 -18.68 5.75 -11.56
CA LYS A 3 -17.28 5.43 -11.91
C LYS A 3 -16.35 5.38 -10.68
N ARG A 4 -16.48 6.34 -9.75
CA ARG A 4 -15.72 6.38 -8.49
C ARG A 4 -15.97 5.14 -7.64
N LYS A 5 -17.25 4.80 -7.41
CA LYS A 5 -17.62 3.64 -6.61
C LYS A 5 -17.19 2.32 -7.26
N PHE A 6 -17.27 2.22 -8.59
CA PHE A 6 -16.76 1.07 -9.32
C PHE A 6 -15.26 0.87 -9.09
N LEU A 7 -14.45 1.92 -9.30
CA LEU A 7 -13.01 1.84 -9.10
C LEU A 7 -12.63 1.56 -7.64
N ALA A 8 -13.30 2.21 -6.70
CA ALA A 8 -13.12 1.95 -5.28
C ALA A 8 -13.43 0.49 -4.91
N SER A 9 -14.50 -0.08 -5.48
CA SER A 9 -14.85 -1.48 -5.27
C SER A 9 -13.78 -2.41 -5.83
N ALA A 10 -13.22 -2.09 -7.01
CA ALA A 10 -12.10 -2.85 -7.57
C ALA A 10 -10.88 -2.84 -6.64
N PHE A 11 -10.51 -1.67 -6.10
CA PHE A 11 -9.41 -1.55 -5.14
C PHE A 11 -9.65 -2.37 -3.88
N ILE A 12 -10.86 -2.30 -3.31
CA ILE A 12 -11.25 -3.08 -2.13
C ILE A 12 -11.16 -4.58 -2.41
N VAL A 13 -11.68 -5.05 -3.54
CA VAL A 13 -11.65 -6.48 -3.89
C VAL A 13 -10.21 -6.95 -4.07
N ILE A 14 -9.37 -6.20 -4.80
CA ILE A 14 -7.96 -6.53 -4.99
C ILE A 14 -7.24 -6.59 -3.64
N ALA A 15 -7.45 -5.61 -2.77
CA ALA A 15 -6.84 -5.55 -1.44
C ALA A 15 -7.24 -6.73 -0.55
N LEU A 16 -8.52 -7.13 -0.58
CA LEU A 16 -9.00 -8.26 0.20
C LEU A 16 -8.44 -9.60 -0.31
N VAL A 17 -8.40 -9.78 -1.64
CA VAL A 17 -7.87 -11.01 -2.24
C VAL A 17 -6.37 -11.14 -1.96
N LEU A 18 -5.59 -10.10 -2.27
CA LEU A 18 -4.14 -10.12 -2.04
C LEU A 18 -3.81 -10.16 -0.54
N GLY A 19 -4.55 -9.40 0.28
CA GLY A 19 -4.38 -9.42 1.74
C GLY A 19 -4.65 -10.80 2.35
N ALA A 20 -5.68 -11.52 1.88
CA ALA A 20 -5.94 -12.88 2.34
C ALA A 20 -4.83 -13.86 1.91
N LEU A 21 -4.32 -13.71 0.68
CA LEU A 21 -3.18 -14.51 0.19
C LEU A 21 -1.93 -14.27 1.04
N PHE A 22 -1.53 -13.01 1.22
CA PHE A 22 -0.35 -12.67 2.03
C PHE A 22 -0.51 -13.10 3.48
N TYR A 23 -1.71 -12.93 4.06
CA TYR A 23 -1.98 -13.41 5.41
C TYR A 23 -1.81 -14.93 5.54
N SER A 24 -2.22 -15.69 4.53
CA SER A 24 -2.07 -17.15 4.53
C SER A 24 -0.62 -17.64 4.40
N GLU A 25 0.29 -16.77 3.94
CA GLU A 25 1.72 -17.06 3.82
C GLU A 25 2.51 -16.75 5.11
N ILE A 26 1.89 -16.08 6.10
CA ILE A 26 2.56 -15.72 7.36
C ILE A 26 2.84 -16.99 8.18
N VAL A 27 4.10 -17.19 8.53
CA VAL A 27 4.54 -18.29 9.40
C VAL A 27 4.61 -17.82 10.83
N PHE A 28 3.71 -18.33 11.67
CA PHE A 28 3.70 -18.03 13.09
C PHE A 28 4.77 -18.82 13.85
N PRO A 29 5.66 -18.16 14.59
CA PRO A 29 6.71 -18.84 15.34
C PRO A 29 6.15 -19.64 16.52
N VAL A 30 6.77 -20.79 16.79
CA VAL A 30 6.41 -21.65 17.93
C VAL A 30 7.09 -21.20 19.22
N ARG A 31 8.27 -20.56 19.13
CA ARG A 31 9.05 -20.10 20.29
C ARG A 31 8.84 -18.61 20.51
N LEU A 32 8.67 -18.21 21.77
CA LEU A 32 8.49 -16.80 22.16
C LEU A 32 9.62 -15.89 21.66
N GLY A 33 10.87 -16.37 21.65
CA GLY A 33 12.02 -15.58 21.20
C GLY A 33 11.97 -15.19 19.72
N ASP A 34 11.30 -15.98 18.89
CA ASP A 34 11.22 -15.73 17.45
C ASP A 34 10.20 -14.62 17.10
N TYR A 35 9.29 -14.27 18.02
CA TYR A 35 8.41 -13.10 17.85
C TYR A 35 9.14 -11.76 17.97
N PHE A 36 10.37 -11.74 18.50
CA PHE A 36 11.18 -10.53 18.66
C PHE A 36 12.20 -10.36 17.53
N LYS A 37 12.19 -11.25 16.55
CA LYS A 37 13.07 -11.22 15.38
C LYS A 37 12.48 -10.35 14.28
N SER A 38 13.32 -9.58 13.59
CA SER A 38 12.87 -8.71 12.50
C SER A 38 12.24 -9.53 11.37
N GLU A 39 12.78 -10.71 11.09
CA GLU A 39 12.32 -11.62 10.04
C GLU A 39 10.85 -12.05 10.22
N TYR A 40 10.35 -12.06 11.45
CA TYR A 40 8.93 -12.30 11.71
C TYR A 40 8.08 -11.13 11.22
N TYR A 41 8.48 -9.89 11.54
CA TYR A 41 7.75 -8.69 11.12
C TYR A 41 7.86 -8.44 9.62
N ASN A 42 8.98 -8.81 9.00
CA ASN A 42 9.17 -8.55 7.57
C ASN A 42 8.13 -9.24 6.67
N GLN A 43 7.57 -10.37 7.13
CA GLN A 43 6.48 -11.08 6.43
C GLN A 43 5.20 -10.26 6.31
N PHE A 44 5.01 -9.23 7.14
CA PHE A 44 3.82 -8.39 7.14
C PHE A 44 3.89 -7.23 6.14
N GLY A 45 5.03 -6.98 5.48
CA GLY A 45 5.18 -5.91 4.48
C GLY A 45 4.13 -5.96 3.36
N PRO A 46 4.00 -7.10 2.63
CA PRO A 46 2.97 -7.25 1.59
C PRO A 46 1.54 -7.06 2.11
N LEU A 47 1.28 -7.52 3.34
CA LEU A 47 -0.01 -7.35 3.99
C LEU A 47 -0.29 -5.87 4.33
N ALA A 48 0.72 -5.13 4.79
CA ALA A 48 0.61 -3.70 5.07
C ALA A 48 0.22 -2.92 3.81
N ILE A 49 0.87 -3.19 2.67
CA ILE A 49 0.51 -2.58 1.37
C ILE A 49 -0.95 -2.88 1.00
N SER A 50 -1.42 -4.11 1.25
CA SER A 50 -2.82 -4.49 0.99
C SER A 50 -3.79 -3.75 1.90
N ILE A 51 -3.44 -3.54 3.18
CA ILE A 51 -4.23 -2.74 4.12
C ILE A 51 -4.29 -1.28 3.68
N GLU A 52 -3.19 -0.71 3.21
CA GLU A 52 -3.17 0.66 2.67
C GLU A 52 -4.10 0.80 1.46
N LEU A 53 -4.07 -0.15 0.52
CA LEU A 53 -4.99 -0.18 -0.62
C LEU A 53 -6.46 -0.32 -0.18
N LEU A 54 -6.73 -1.15 0.84
CA LEU A 54 -8.07 -1.34 1.39
C LEU A 54 -8.60 -0.03 1.97
N ILE A 55 -7.82 0.64 2.81
CA ILE A 55 -8.19 1.92 3.42
C ILE A 55 -8.41 2.97 2.34
N ALA A 56 -7.50 3.05 1.36
CA ALA A 56 -7.61 3.99 0.24
C ALA A 56 -8.89 3.73 -0.58
N GLY A 57 -9.20 2.46 -0.86
CA GLY A 57 -10.42 2.02 -1.53
C GLY A 57 -11.69 2.39 -0.77
N ILE A 58 -11.72 2.14 0.55
CA ILE A 58 -12.86 2.50 1.42
C ILE A 58 -13.09 4.02 1.41
N TYR A 59 -12.03 4.81 1.61
CA TYR A 59 -12.11 6.26 1.59
C TYR A 59 -12.59 6.80 0.24
N LEU A 60 -12.11 6.22 -0.87
CA LEU A 60 -12.58 6.56 -2.22
C LEU A 60 -14.07 6.20 -2.42
N PHE A 61 -14.52 5.08 -1.85
CA PHE A 61 -15.91 4.64 -1.97
C PHE A 61 -16.86 5.65 -1.32
N ILE A 62 -16.60 5.98 -0.05
CA ILE A 62 -17.41 6.94 0.73
C ILE A 62 -17.17 8.39 0.31
N GLY A 63 -16.05 8.68 -0.37
CA GLY A 63 -15.66 10.03 -0.77
C GLY A 63 -15.13 10.86 0.40
N HIS A 64 -14.32 10.24 1.26
CA HIS A 64 -13.77 10.88 2.46
C HIS A 64 -12.73 11.95 2.11
N PRO A 65 -12.59 13.06 2.86
CA PRO A 65 -11.58 14.10 2.59
C PRO A 65 -10.14 13.57 2.63
N LYS A 66 -9.88 12.48 3.37
CA LYS A 66 -8.55 11.85 3.43
C LYS A 66 -8.22 10.94 2.24
N THR A 67 -9.12 10.77 1.27
CA THR A 67 -8.94 9.86 0.12
C THR A 67 -7.63 10.12 -0.60
N ASN A 68 -7.34 11.38 -0.94
CA ASN A 68 -6.15 11.71 -1.72
C ASN A 68 -4.86 11.36 -0.97
N PHE A 69 -4.84 11.62 0.34
CA PHE A 69 -3.69 11.28 1.19
C PHE A 69 -3.46 9.77 1.27
N THR A 70 -4.51 8.98 1.53
CA THR A 70 -4.39 7.53 1.62
C THR A 70 -4.02 6.88 0.28
N MET A 71 -4.51 7.44 -0.83
CA MET A 71 -4.17 6.98 -2.18
C MET A 71 -2.71 7.29 -2.52
N ALA A 72 -2.21 8.47 -2.14
CA ALA A 72 -0.80 8.82 -2.29
C ALA A 72 0.10 7.96 -1.39
N LEU A 73 -0.31 7.71 -0.14
CA LEU A 73 0.42 6.85 0.80
C LEU A 73 0.61 5.47 0.19
N PHE A 74 -0.50 4.78 -0.13
CA PHE A 74 -0.47 3.48 -0.79
C PHE A 74 0.42 3.47 -2.04
N ALA A 75 0.27 4.48 -2.90
CA ALA A 75 1.03 4.55 -4.13
C ALA A 75 2.54 4.72 -3.88
N PHE A 76 2.94 5.57 -2.93
CA PHE A 76 4.35 5.75 -2.60
C PHE A 76 4.93 4.48 -1.98
N THR A 77 4.27 3.87 -0.99
CA THR A 77 4.70 2.59 -0.39
C THR A 77 4.95 1.54 -1.48
N THR A 78 3.95 1.33 -2.34
CA THR A 78 4.01 0.32 -3.43
C THR A 78 5.06 0.61 -4.49
N ILE A 79 5.29 1.88 -4.85
CA ILE A 79 6.28 2.26 -5.85
C ILE A 79 7.70 2.21 -5.27
N LEU A 80 7.85 2.54 -3.98
CA LEU A 80 9.14 2.55 -3.31
C LEU A 80 9.67 1.13 -3.06
N ASP A 81 8.81 0.15 -2.79
CA ASP A 81 9.24 -1.24 -2.58
C ASP A 81 10.16 -1.76 -3.72
N PRO A 82 9.74 -1.82 -5.00
CA PRO A 82 10.58 -2.30 -6.08
C PRO A 82 11.77 -1.37 -6.37
N LEU A 83 11.62 -0.07 -6.12
CA LEU A 83 12.74 0.88 -6.29
C LEU A 83 13.84 0.65 -5.26
N PHE A 84 13.48 0.52 -3.98
CA PHE A 84 14.41 0.24 -2.89
C PHE A 84 15.03 -1.14 -3.02
N ASN A 85 14.27 -2.15 -3.46
CA ASN A 85 14.80 -3.46 -3.77
C ASN A 85 15.81 -3.41 -4.93
N LEU A 86 15.55 -2.63 -5.98
CA LEU A 86 16.45 -2.47 -7.13
C LEU A 86 17.79 -1.81 -6.76
N ILE A 87 17.79 -0.84 -5.82
CA ILE A 87 19.01 -0.19 -5.34
C ILE A 87 19.69 -0.95 -4.19
N GLY A 88 19.16 -2.11 -3.79
CA GLY A 88 19.71 -2.96 -2.73
C GLY A 88 19.51 -2.41 -1.31
N LEU A 89 18.49 -1.58 -1.10
CA LEU A 89 18.21 -0.96 0.20
C LEU A 89 17.27 -1.80 1.09
N ILE A 90 16.41 -2.60 0.47
CA ILE A 90 15.51 -3.56 1.14
C ILE A 90 15.51 -4.89 0.39
N THR A 91 14.92 -5.92 1.00
CA THR A 91 14.53 -7.15 0.30
C THR A 91 13.02 -7.25 0.23
N SER A 92 12.46 -7.15 -0.98
CA SER A 92 11.01 -7.23 -1.16
C SER A 92 10.51 -8.65 -0.94
N MET A 93 9.54 -8.79 -0.05
CA MET A 93 8.82 -10.05 0.18
C MET A 93 7.57 -10.19 -0.72
N VAL A 94 7.30 -9.20 -1.56
CA VAL A 94 6.11 -9.19 -2.42
C VAL A 94 6.35 -10.05 -3.67
N PRO A 95 5.54 -11.09 -3.93
CA PRO A 95 5.62 -11.87 -5.16
C PRO A 95 5.43 -10.99 -6.41
N ILE A 96 6.17 -11.29 -7.48
CA ILE A 96 6.21 -10.48 -8.72
C ILE A 96 4.81 -10.25 -9.32
N TYR A 97 3.95 -11.27 -9.34
CA TYR A 97 2.60 -11.13 -9.90
C TYR A 97 1.75 -10.14 -9.09
N SER A 98 1.86 -10.17 -7.76
CA SER A 98 1.17 -9.22 -6.88
C SER A 98 1.75 -7.82 -7.02
N MET A 99 3.07 -7.71 -7.14
CA MET A 99 3.76 -6.44 -7.36
C MET A 99 3.23 -5.73 -8.62
N ILE A 100 3.10 -6.45 -9.73
CA ILE A 100 2.57 -5.88 -10.98
C ILE A 100 1.13 -5.35 -10.79
N ILE A 101 0.26 -6.14 -10.14
CA ILE A 101 -1.13 -5.74 -9.86
C ILE A 101 -1.17 -4.48 -8.97
N LEU A 102 -0.39 -4.48 -7.89
CA LEU A 102 -0.31 -3.37 -6.94
C LEU A 102 0.27 -2.12 -7.60
N LEU A 103 1.29 -2.24 -8.46
CA LEU A 103 1.84 -1.12 -9.22
C LEU A 103 0.81 -0.51 -10.19
N CYS A 104 0.02 -1.33 -10.88
CA CYS A 104 -1.08 -0.82 -11.69
C CYS A 104 -2.09 -0.01 -10.85
N CYS A 105 -2.45 -0.53 -9.67
CA CYS A 105 -3.29 0.20 -8.72
C CYS A 105 -2.62 1.48 -8.22
N ALA A 106 -1.32 1.46 -7.94
CA ALA A 106 -0.54 2.59 -7.44
C ALA A 106 -0.46 3.72 -8.47
N LEU A 107 -0.26 3.39 -9.75
CA LEU A 107 -0.28 4.38 -10.83
C LEU A 107 -1.64 5.06 -10.98
N ILE A 108 -2.73 4.30 -10.83
CA ILE A 108 -4.08 4.87 -10.82
C ILE A 108 -4.29 5.71 -9.56
N ALA A 109 -3.83 5.23 -8.40
CA ALA A 109 -4.01 5.89 -7.11
C ALA A 109 -3.26 7.22 -7.03
N ILE A 110 -2.00 7.26 -7.49
CA ILE A 110 -1.21 8.49 -7.55
C ILE A 110 -1.84 9.47 -8.55
N TRP A 111 -2.29 9.01 -9.72
CA TRP A 111 -2.99 9.88 -10.66
C TRP A 111 -4.23 10.49 -10.01
N LEU A 112 -5.02 9.72 -9.28
CA LEU A 112 -6.21 10.22 -8.58
C LEU A 112 -5.90 11.13 -7.38
N ALA A 113 -4.80 10.90 -6.67
CA ALA A 113 -4.42 11.75 -5.54
C ALA A 113 -4.03 13.16 -5.99
N PHE A 114 -3.33 13.26 -7.14
CA PHE A 114 -2.86 14.53 -7.69
C PHE A 114 -3.86 15.18 -8.64
N THR A 115 -4.75 14.41 -9.29
CA THR A 115 -5.81 14.96 -10.12
C THR A 115 -7.11 15.11 -9.35
N ASN A 116 -7.81 16.23 -9.55
CA ASN A 116 -9.13 16.42 -8.97
C ASN A 116 -10.21 15.60 -9.73
N ALA A 117 -9.92 14.36 -10.10
CA ALA A 117 -10.71 13.57 -11.06
C ALA A 117 -12.15 13.29 -10.61
N PHE A 118 -12.40 13.31 -9.29
CA PHE A 118 -13.72 13.07 -8.71
C PHE A 118 -14.25 14.25 -7.88
N ASN A 119 -13.73 15.46 -8.08
CA ASN A 119 -14.09 16.66 -7.30
C ASN A 119 -13.88 16.48 -5.78
N LEU A 120 -12.89 15.68 -5.38
CA LEU A 120 -12.50 15.46 -3.98
C LEU A 120 -11.40 16.42 -3.50
N GLY A 121 -10.99 17.36 -4.35
CA GLY A 121 -9.80 18.19 -4.18
C GLY A 121 -8.56 17.52 -4.76
N ARG A 122 -7.41 18.21 -4.68
CA ARG A 122 -6.08 17.64 -4.95
C ARG A 122 -5.34 17.48 -3.63
N ILE A 123 -4.41 16.54 -3.57
CA ILE A 123 -3.50 16.49 -2.43
C ILE A 123 -2.69 17.79 -2.35
N SER A 124 -2.51 18.31 -1.14
CA SER A 124 -1.60 19.43 -0.90
C SER A 124 -0.14 18.95 -0.96
N PHE A 125 0.80 19.86 -1.19
CA PHE A 125 2.22 19.52 -1.17
C PHE A 125 2.64 18.88 0.16
N ILE A 126 2.18 19.43 1.29
CA ILE A 126 2.43 18.88 2.63
C ILE A 126 1.84 17.48 2.77
N GLY A 127 0.63 17.26 2.26
CA GLY A 127 -0.01 15.94 2.25
C GLY A 127 0.79 14.93 1.43
N ALA A 128 1.26 15.32 0.24
CA ALA A 128 2.06 14.47 -0.63
C ALA A 128 3.42 14.12 0.00
N PHE A 129 4.11 15.11 0.57
CA PHE A 129 5.37 14.90 1.26
C PHE A 129 5.19 14.02 2.50
N GLY A 130 4.12 14.24 3.28
CA GLY A 130 3.78 13.40 4.43
C GLY A 130 3.47 11.95 4.01
N SER A 131 2.73 11.74 2.93
CA SER A 131 2.46 10.39 2.42
C SER A 131 3.72 9.70 1.90
N PHE A 132 4.65 10.43 1.29
CA PHE A 132 5.93 9.90 0.84
C PHE A 132 6.82 9.46 2.01
N ILE A 133 6.94 10.31 3.04
CA ILE A 133 7.71 9.97 4.26
C ILE A 133 7.10 8.76 4.93
N LEU A 134 5.78 8.75 5.16
CA LEU A 134 5.13 7.63 5.82
C LEU A 134 5.25 6.34 5.02
N GLY A 135 5.06 6.37 3.70
CA GLY A 135 5.25 5.18 2.87
C GLY A 135 6.70 4.67 2.90
N SER A 136 7.68 5.57 2.90
CA SER A 136 9.09 5.19 3.10
C SER A 136 9.33 4.55 4.47
N VAL A 137 8.73 5.09 5.53
CA VAL A 137 8.83 4.54 6.90
C VAL A 137 8.21 3.15 6.97
N VAL A 138 7.06 2.94 6.34
CA VAL A 138 6.41 1.62 6.27
C VAL A 138 7.30 0.62 5.56
N GLU A 139 7.85 0.98 4.40
CA GLU A 139 8.76 0.12 3.64
C GLU A 139 10.02 -0.24 4.42
N LEU A 140 10.65 0.74 5.07
CA LEU A 140 11.83 0.49 5.90
C LEU A 140 11.49 -0.35 7.13
N PHE A 141 10.34 -0.12 7.76
CA PHE A 141 9.96 -0.88 8.95
C PHE A 141 9.81 -2.38 8.66
N PHE A 142 9.25 -2.75 7.51
CA PHE A 142 9.00 -4.14 7.15
C PHE A 142 10.07 -4.80 6.29
N ASN A 143 10.87 -4.06 5.52
CA ASN A 143 11.75 -4.69 4.54
C ASN A 143 13.23 -4.33 4.72
N TYR A 144 13.60 -3.56 5.76
CA TYR A 144 14.99 -3.18 5.99
C TYR A 144 15.89 -4.40 6.23
N LEU A 145 17.04 -4.35 5.57
CA LEU A 145 18.10 -5.37 5.57
C LEU A 145 18.84 -5.46 6.90
#